data_AF-A0AAW2VQZ3-F1
#
_entry.id   AF-A0AAW2VQZ3-F1
#
_cell.length_a   1.000
_cell.length_b   1.000
_cell.length_c   1.000
_cell.angle_alpha   90.00
_cell.angle_beta   90.00
_cell.angle_gamma   90.00
#
_symmetry.space_group_name_H-M   'P 1'
#
loop_
_entity.id
_entity.type
_entity.pdbx_description
1 polymer ?
#
loop_
_entity_poly.entity_id
_entity_poly.type
_entity_poly.pdbx_seq_one_letter_code
_entity_poly.pdbx_strand_id
1 'polypeptide(L)'
;MMVISEQWSCYRDDDITKARNVKEKDSWWDSIDYILDFTEPIYEMLRANDTDKPCLHLVYDMWDNMISKVKEAIYKHEKKNDYEESSFWSVVHKVFEDRWSKSVQQKNGKVNIQTSLHHKVMYKFLG
;
A
#
# COMPACT_ATOMS: atom_id res chain seq x y z
N MET A 1 37.11 0.03 51.60
CA MET A 1 36.79 1.35 51.03
C MET A 1 35.98 1.13 49.76
N MET A 2 34.87 1.85 49.58
CA MET A 2 34.03 1.79 48.39
C MET A 2 34.55 2.83 47.39
N VAL A 3 35.01 2.36 46.23
CA VAL A 3 35.54 3.23 45.16
C VAL A 3 34.35 3.66 44.32
N ILE A 4 33.84 4.87 44.54
CA ILE A 4 32.90 5.51 43.63
C ILE A 4 33.77 6.37 42.71
N SER A 5 33.98 5.90 41.47
CA SER A 5 34.69 6.68 40.45
C SER A 5 33.87 7.91 40.08
N GLU A 6 34.45 9.11 40.10
CA GLU A 6 33.83 10.38 39.70
C GLU A 6 33.35 10.41 38.24
N GLN A 7 33.74 9.42 37.43
CA GLN A 7 33.32 9.22 36.04
C GLN A 7 31.90 8.65 35.88
N TRP A 8 31.08 8.59 36.94
CA TRP A 8 29.67 8.21 36.82
C TRP A 8 28.79 9.35 36.28
N SER A 9 29.25 10.60 36.36
CA SER A 9 28.49 11.76 35.89
C SER A 9 28.36 11.82 34.37
N CYS A 10 29.33 11.29 33.62
CA CYS A 10 29.32 11.30 32.15
C CYS A 10 28.42 10.22 31.52
N TYR A 11 27.97 9.21 32.28
CA TYR A 11 27.07 8.18 31.74
C TYR A 11 25.64 8.69 31.52
N ARG A 12 25.22 9.78 32.22
CA ARG A 12 23.88 10.35 32.06
C ARG A 12 23.70 11.19 30.80
N ASP A 13 24.77 11.77 30.26
CA ASP A 13 24.69 12.63 29.07
C ASP A 13 24.75 11.82 27.76
N ASP A 14 25.53 10.72 27.71
CA ASP A 14 25.63 9.87 26.52
C ASP A 14 24.38 9.01 26.26
N ASP A 15 23.58 8.73 27.29
CA ASP A 15 22.36 7.91 27.16
C ASP A 15 21.19 8.68 26.53
N ILE A 16 21.15 10.02 26.61
CA ILE A 16 20.06 10.80 26.00
C ILE A 16 20.16 10.74 24.47
N THR A 17 21.37 10.93 23.93
CA THR A 17 21.60 10.86 22.48
C THR A 17 21.46 9.42 21.96
N LYS A 18 21.91 8.43 22.73
CA LYS A 18 21.75 7.01 22.39
C LYS A 18 20.30 6.56 22.45
N ALA A 19 19.53 6.99 23.46
CA ALA A 19 18.09 6.75 23.58
C ALA A 19 17.30 7.48 22.49
N ARG A 20 17.72 8.69 22.09
CA ARG A 20 17.12 9.41 20.95
C ARG A 20 17.31 8.64 19.65
N ASN A 21 18.51 8.11 19.41
CA ASN A 21 18.81 7.27 18.24
C ASN A 21 18.05 5.93 18.25
N VAL A 22 17.70 5.39 19.43
CA VAL A 22 16.83 4.20 19.55
C VAL A 22 15.38 4.55 19.21
N LYS A 23 14.88 5.71 19.67
CA LYS A 23 13.52 6.17 19.36
C LYS A 23 13.32 6.55 17.89
N GLU A 24 14.37 7.05 17.24
CA GLU A 24 14.36 7.36 15.80
C GLU A 24 14.32 6.07 14.94
N LYS A 25 14.90 4.97 15.45
CA LYS A 25 14.81 3.65 14.79
C LYS A 25 13.40 3.06 14.83
N ASP A 26 12.62 3.32 15.88
CA ASP A 26 11.22 2.88 15.95
C ASP A 26 10.39 3.48 14.80
N SER A 27 10.53 4.78 14.55
CA SER A 27 9.78 5.45 13.47
C SER A 27 10.18 4.99 12.05
N TRP A 28 11.38 4.42 11.89
CA TRP A 28 11.78 3.84 10.61
C TRP A 28 11.06 2.51 10.35
N TRP A 29 10.89 1.66 11.38
CA TRP A 29 10.15 0.41 11.25
C TRP A 29 8.68 0.63 10.92
N ASP A 30 8.05 1.66 11.50
CA ASP A 30 6.67 2.04 11.15
C ASP A 30 6.51 2.38 9.66
N SER A 31 7.54 2.98 9.06
CA SER A 31 7.55 3.30 7.63
C SER A 31 7.69 2.05 6.76
N ILE A 32 8.48 1.07 7.20
CA ILE A 32 8.62 -0.21 6.52
C ILE A 32 7.34 -1.04 6.64
N ASP A 33 6.74 -1.08 7.83
CA ASP A 33 5.48 -1.77 8.09
C ASP A 33 4.36 -1.22 7.21
N TYR A 34 4.28 0.12 7.09
CA TYR A 34 3.37 0.76 6.16
C TYR A 34 3.58 0.31 4.70
N ILE A 35 4.84 0.27 4.23
CA ILE A 35 5.12 -0.16 2.86
C ILE A 35 4.69 -1.62 2.65
N LEU A 36 4.90 -2.48 3.64
CA LEU A 36 4.46 -3.87 3.57
C LEU A 36 2.93 -3.98 3.54
N ASP A 37 2.24 -3.26 4.42
CA ASP A 37 0.78 -3.26 4.54
C ASP A 37 0.08 -2.97 3.20
N PHE A 38 0.53 -1.96 2.45
CA PHE A 38 -0.11 -1.64 1.15
C PHE A 38 0.45 -2.45 -0.02
N THR A 39 1.63 -3.06 0.07
CA THR A 39 2.20 -3.87 -1.02
C THR A 39 1.80 -5.34 -0.97
N GLU A 40 1.47 -5.86 0.21
CA GLU A 40 1.03 -7.24 0.41
C GLU A 40 -0.19 -7.59 -0.48
N PRO A 41 -1.28 -6.80 -0.55
CA PRO A 41 -2.43 -7.11 -1.41
C PRO A 41 -2.07 -7.16 -2.90
N ILE A 42 -1.12 -6.33 -3.34
CA ILE A 42 -0.63 -6.32 -4.74
C ILE A 42 0.09 -7.64 -5.03
N TYR A 43 0.94 -8.07 -4.10
CA TYR A 43 1.70 -9.30 -4.22
C TYR A 43 0.80 -10.55 -4.20
N GLU A 44 -0.19 -10.59 -3.31
CA GLU A 44 -1.19 -11.66 -3.25
C GLU A 44 -1.93 -11.82 -4.58
N MET A 45 -2.37 -10.71 -5.18
CA MET A 45 -3.07 -10.69 -6.47
C MET A 45 -2.18 -11.23 -7.60
N LEU A 46 -0.92 -10.80 -7.67
CA LEU A 46 0.03 -11.28 -8.69
C LEU A 46 0.26 -12.79 -8.56
N ARG A 47 0.52 -13.28 -7.35
CA ARG A 47 0.78 -14.70 -7.09
C ARG A 47 -0.41 -15.59 -7.47
N ALA A 48 -1.63 -15.16 -7.19
CA ALA A 48 -2.82 -15.93 -7.53
C ALA A 48 -3.10 -15.95 -9.03
N ASN A 49 -2.82 -14.85 -9.73
CA ASN A 49 -2.96 -14.77 -11.19
C ASN A 49 -1.92 -15.59 -11.95
N ASP A 50 -0.75 -15.81 -11.35
CA ASP A 50 0.29 -16.70 -11.89
C ASP A 50 -0.06 -18.20 -11.76
N THR A 51 -1.15 -18.55 -11.07
CA THR A 51 -1.61 -19.94 -10.96
C THR A 51 -2.50 -20.30 -12.16
N ASP A 52 -2.27 -21.48 -12.75
CA ASP A 52 -2.71 -21.98 -14.08
C ASP A 52 -4.23 -21.96 -14.43
N LYS A 53 -5.11 -21.35 -13.62
CA LYS A 53 -6.54 -21.21 -13.93
C LYS A 53 -7.12 -19.87 -13.45
N PRO A 54 -6.79 -18.75 -14.12
CA PRO A 54 -7.54 -17.52 -13.90
C PRO A 54 -8.91 -17.62 -14.57
N CYS A 55 -9.96 -17.88 -13.79
CA CYS A 55 -11.31 -17.53 -14.23
C CYS A 55 -11.39 -16.00 -14.27
N LEU A 56 -11.77 -15.41 -15.40
CA LEU A 56 -11.78 -13.96 -15.58
C LEU A 56 -12.55 -13.23 -14.47
N HIS A 57 -13.67 -13.80 -13.98
CA HIS A 57 -14.42 -13.22 -12.87
C HIS A 57 -13.60 -13.19 -11.56
N LEU A 58 -12.82 -14.25 -11.28
CA LEU A 58 -11.97 -14.30 -10.10
C LEU A 58 -10.89 -13.23 -10.16
N VAL A 59 -10.31 -12.98 -11.35
CA VAL A 59 -9.32 -11.92 -11.53
C VAL A 59 -9.91 -10.54 -11.23
N TYR A 60 -11.17 -10.29 -11.59
CA TYR A 60 -11.87 -9.04 -11.27
C TYR A 60 -12.15 -8.93 -9.77
N ASP A 61 -12.71 -9.97 -9.15
CA ASP A 61 -13.00 -9.99 -7.70
C ASP A 61 -11.72 -9.77 -6.88
N MET A 62 -10.61 -10.37 -7.33
CA MET A 62 -9.29 -10.21 -6.69
C MET A 62 -8.69 -8.83 -6.89
N TRP A 63 -8.92 -8.20 -8.04
CA TRP A 63 -8.48 -6.84 -8.32
C TRP A 63 -9.22 -5.82 -7.44
N ASP A 64 -10.55 -5.93 -7.34
CA ASP A 64 -11.37 -5.04 -6.53
C ASP A 64 -11.05 -5.20 -5.03
N ASN A 65 -10.83 -6.44 -4.58
CA ASN A 65 -10.37 -6.71 -3.21
C ASN A 65 -8.97 -6.14 -2.95
N MET A 66 -8.04 -6.26 -3.91
CA MET A 66 -6.70 -5.68 -3.79
C MET A 66 -6.76 -4.15 -3.69
N ILE A 67 -7.51 -3.48 -4.58
CA ILE A 67 -7.72 -2.03 -4.52
C ILE A 67 -8.29 -1.60 -3.16
N SER A 68 -9.27 -2.35 -2.65
CA SER A 68 -9.91 -2.05 -1.36
C SER A 68 -8.92 -2.15 -0.20
N LYS A 69 -8.13 -3.23 -0.11
CA LYS A 69 -7.09 -3.41 0.92
C LYS A 69 -5.98 -2.36 0.84
N VAL A 70 -5.52 -2.01 -0.37
CA VAL A 70 -4.50 -0.97 -0.57
C VAL A 70 -5.02 0.39 -0.11
N LYS A 71 -6.29 0.72 -0.43
CA LYS A 71 -6.93 1.95 0.05
C LYS A 71 -6.97 1.97 1.57
N GLU A 72 -7.42 0.89 2.20
CA GLU A 72 -7.50 0.78 3.66
C GLU A 72 -6.15 0.98 4.34
N ALA A 73 -5.09 0.33 3.84
CA ALA A 73 -3.73 0.47 4.35
C ALA A 73 -3.23 1.94 4.27
N ILE A 74 -3.48 2.61 3.15
CA ILE A 74 -3.12 4.02 2.94
C ILE A 74 -3.91 4.93 3.89
N TYR A 75 -5.21 4.74 4.00
CA TYR A 75 -6.08 5.60 4.82
C TYR A 75 -5.80 5.42 6.32
N LYS A 76 -5.53 4.18 6.75
CA LYS A 76 -5.07 3.87 8.11
C LYS A 76 -3.77 4.60 8.45
N HIS A 77 -2.81 4.63 7.54
CA HIS A 77 -1.53 5.33 7.75
C HIS A 77 -1.70 6.86 7.75
N GLU A 78 -2.50 7.40 6.83
CA GLU A 78 -2.81 8.83 6.79
C GLU A 78 -3.77 9.29 7.90
N LYS A 79 -4.34 8.36 8.68
CA LYS A 79 -5.39 8.60 9.70
C LYS A 79 -6.60 9.33 9.12
N LYS A 80 -7.00 8.94 7.91
CA LYS A 80 -8.11 9.52 7.17
C LYS A 80 -9.34 8.64 7.21
N ASN A 81 -10.51 9.26 7.17
CA ASN A 81 -11.78 8.56 7.00
C ASN A 81 -12.03 8.21 5.54
N ASP A 82 -12.85 7.19 5.27
CA ASP A 82 -13.12 6.68 3.90
C ASP A 82 -13.62 7.72 2.89
N TYR A 83 -14.21 8.80 3.39
CA TYR A 83 -14.77 9.92 2.62
C TYR A 83 -13.77 11.05 2.35
N GLU A 84 -12.61 11.03 3.00
CA GLU A 84 -11.59 12.07 2.84
C GLU A 84 -10.75 11.79 1.60
N GLU A 85 -10.34 12.86 0.90
CA GLU A 85 -9.46 12.72 -0.25
C GLU A 85 -8.00 12.51 0.21
N SER A 86 -7.37 11.46 -0.33
CA SER A 86 -5.93 11.24 -0.23
C SER A 86 -5.27 11.52 -1.59
N SER A 87 -4.31 12.44 -1.59
CA SER A 87 -3.48 12.74 -2.76
C SER A 87 -2.62 11.55 -3.15
N PHE A 88 -2.12 10.81 -2.16
CA PHE A 88 -1.35 9.59 -2.41
C PHE A 88 -2.22 8.49 -2.99
N TRP A 89 -3.41 8.25 -2.42
CA TRP A 89 -4.38 7.31 -2.98
C TRP A 89 -4.77 7.65 -4.41
N SER A 90 -5.02 8.93 -4.73
CA SER A 90 -5.35 9.36 -6.10
C SER A 90 -4.27 8.97 -7.11
N VAL A 91 -2.99 9.12 -6.75
CA VAL A 91 -1.86 8.71 -7.58
C VAL A 91 -1.80 7.18 -7.73
N VAL A 92 -1.93 6.44 -6.62
CA VAL A 92 -1.92 4.96 -6.61
C VAL A 92 -3.08 4.40 -7.45
N HIS A 93 -4.28 4.93 -7.26
CA HIS A 93 -5.48 4.55 -8.00
C HIS A 93 -5.30 4.79 -9.50
N LYS A 94 -4.74 5.94 -9.89
CA LYS A 94 -4.43 6.24 -11.29
C LYS A 94 -3.43 5.25 -11.89
N VAL A 95 -2.41 4.84 -11.13
CA VAL A 95 -1.45 3.82 -11.59
C VAL A 95 -2.14 2.48 -11.83
N PHE A 96 -3.08 2.09 -10.97
CA PHE A 96 -3.88 0.87 -11.15
C PHE A 96 -4.75 0.95 -12.42
N GLU A 97 -5.44 2.06 -12.64
CA GLU A 97 -6.24 2.28 -13.86
C GLU A 97 -5.38 2.25 -15.13
N ASP A 98 -4.25 2.96 -15.12
CA ASP A 98 -3.32 3.01 -16.26
C ASP A 98 -2.75 1.62 -16.59
N ARG A 99 -2.39 0.85 -15.56
CA ARG A 99 -1.88 -0.52 -15.74
C ARG A 99 -2.95 -1.44 -16.30
N TRP A 100 -4.18 -1.36 -15.79
CA TRP A 100 -5.30 -2.16 -16.28
C TRP A 100 -5.61 -1.83 -17.74
N SER A 101 -5.72 -0.55 -18.08
CA SER A 101 -5.98 -0.08 -19.46
C SER A 101 -4.95 -0.62 -20.46
N LYS A 102 -3.66 -0.61 -20.11
CA LYS A 102 -2.58 -1.17 -20.96
C LYS A 102 -2.71 -2.68 -21.18
N SER A 103 -3.11 -3.44 -20.14
CA SER A 103 -3.31 -4.89 -20.23
C SER A 103 -4.45 -5.27 -21.18
N VAL A 104 -5.46 -4.40 -21.28
CA VAL A 104 -6.62 -4.57 -22.17
C VAL A 104 -6.25 -4.23 -23.62
N GLN A 105 -5.45 -3.18 -23.85
CA GLN A 105 -5.02 -2.79 -25.20
C GLN A 105 -4.12 -3.84 -25.86
N GLN A 106 -3.20 -4.47 -25.10
CA GLN A 106 -2.36 -5.55 -25.64
C GLN A 106 -3.17 -6.78 -26.07
N LYS A 107 -4.33 -7.03 -25.45
CA LYS A 107 -5.24 -8.12 -25.84
C LYS A 107 -6.14 -7.77 -27.04
N ASN A 108 -6.28 -6.49 -27.39
CA ASN A 108 -7.31 -5.96 -28.30
C ASN A 108 -6.82 -5.65 -29.73
N GLY A 109 -6.02 -6.53 -30.33
CA GLY A 109 -5.86 -6.58 -31.81
C GLY A 109 -7.15 -6.95 -32.56
N LYS A 110 -8.26 -7.23 -31.85
CA LYS A 110 -9.61 -7.41 -32.38
C LYS A 110 -10.60 -6.72 -31.44
N VAL A 111 -11.32 -5.73 -31.97
CA VAL A 111 -12.31 -4.90 -31.26
C VAL A 111 -13.35 -5.78 -30.58
N ASN A 112 -13.67 -5.52 -29.30
CA ASN A 112 -14.85 -6.12 -28.69
C ASN A 112 -15.52 -5.21 -27.64
N ILE A 113 -16.84 -5.36 -27.58
CA ILE A 113 -17.88 -4.45 -27.08
C ILE A 113 -17.88 -4.35 -25.53
N GLN A 114 -16.91 -5.00 -24.88
CA GLN A 114 -16.80 -5.17 -23.43
C GLN A 114 -16.17 -3.97 -22.71
N THR A 115 -15.41 -3.13 -23.44
CA THR A 115 -14.88 -1.85 -22.93
C THR A 115 -15.98 -0.83 -22.66
N SER A 116 -17.11 -0.90 -23.38
CA SER A 116 -18.27 -0.02 -23.18
C SER A 116 -19.02 -0.33 -21.89
N LEU A 117 -19.05 -1.60 -21.48
CA LEU A 117 -19.67 -2.04 -20.22
C LEU A 117 -18.82 -1.64 -19.01
N HIS A 118 -17.49 -1.81 -19.06
CA HIS A 118 -16.63 -1.46 -17.93
C HIS A 118 -16.49 0.06 -17.74
N HIS A 119 -16.45 0.84 -18.84
CA HIS A 119 -16.53 2.30 -18.76
C HIS A 119 -17.87 2.72 -18.14
N LYS A 120 -18.99 2.12 -18.55
CA LYS A 120 -20.30 2.41 -17.94
C LYS A 120 -20.43 1.95 -16.49
N VAL A 121 -19.82 0.85 -16.08
CA VAL A 121 -19.93 0.31 -14.71
C VAL A 121 -19.07 1.12 -13.73
N MET A 122 -17.83 1.47 -14.11
CA MET A 122 -16.96 2.31 -13.27
C MET A 122 -17.57 3.69 -13.00
N TYR A 123 -18.20 4.33 -13.99
CA TYR A 123 -18.91 5.60 -13.79
C TYR A 123 -20.28 5.47 -13.10
N LYS A 124 -20.84 4.26 -12.96
CA LYS A 124 -22.15 4.04 -12.31
C LYS A 124 -22.04 3.80 -10.80
N PHE A 125 -20.84 3.46 -10.30
CA PHE A 125 -20.57 3.28 -8.87
C PHE A 125 -19.95 4.52 -8.19
N LEU A 126 -19.66 5.58 -8.96
CA LEU A 126 -19.13 6.86 -8.48
C LEU A 126 -20.16 8.02 -8.51
N GLY A 127 -21.46 7.68 -8.53
CA GLY A 127 -22.57 8.64 -8.42
C GLY A 127 -23.41 8.39 -7.19
#